data_AF-G6Y6R9-F1
#
_entry.id   AF-G6Y6R9-F1
#
_cell.length_a   1.000
_cell.length_b   1.000
_cell.length_c   1.000
_cell.angle_alpha   90.00
_cell.angle_beta   90.00
_cell.angle_gamma   90.00
#
_symmetry.space_group_name_H-M   'P 1'
#
loop_
_entity.id
_entity.type
_entity.pdbx_description
1 polymer ?
#
loop_
_entity_poly.entity_id
_entity_poly.type
_entity_poly.pdbx_seq_one_letter_code
_entity_poly.pdbx_strand_id
1 'polypeptide(L)'
;MRSILDTVAAIGLAIGGAFGLAGTFVASAELRETLWAFDGVALVVATALLTMKYQRLGNDCVAAGFLTFVAGESLLLSGNAAGLEASVPSYVGGISLWAAALVLISAPNTFALWMRLTGFIAAVLFAVSVGMVLWGAPLLPTSSPLPAAGYPFLVLTFIGWIWTLMKPER
;
A
#
# COMPACT_ATOMS: atom_id res chain seq x y z
N MET A 1 6.86 23.80 -10.85
CA MET A 1 5.40 23.76 -11.16
C MET A 1 4.92 22.35 -10.89
N ARG A 2 3.81 22.16 -10.16
CA ARG A 2 3.29 20.80 -9.89
C ARG A 2 2.95 20.11 -11.20
N SER A 3 3.49 18.92 -11.44
CA SER A 3 3.19 18.18 -12.65
C SER A 3 1.79 17.54 -12.55
N ILE A 4 1.14 17.34 -13.70
CA ILE A 4 -0.12 16.57 -13.76
C ILE A 4 0.05 15.18 -13.14
N LEU A 5 1.24 14.57 -13.29
CA LEU A 5 1.55 13.25 -12.77
C LEU A 5 1.56 13.23 -11.23
N ASP A 6 2.07 14.29 -10.58
CA ASP A 6 2.04 14.39 -9.11
C ASP A 6 0.61 14.50 -8.58
N THR A 7 -0.23 15.25 -9.28
CA THR A 7 -1.65 15.39 -8.93
C THR A 7 -2.39 14.05 -9.07
N VAL A 8 -2.18 13.34 -10.18
CA VAL A 8 -2.79 12.02 -10.40
C VAL A 8 -2.32 11.00 -9.36
N ALA A 9 -1.02 10.95 -9.07
CA ALA A 9 -0.48 10.06 -8.05
C ALA A 9 -1.05 10.39 -6.65
N ALA A 10 -1.14 11.67 -6.29
CA ALA A 10 -1.71 12.08 -5.01
C ALA A 10 -3.20 11.71 -4.87
N ILE A 11 -3.99 11.89 -5.94
CA ILE A 11 -5.40 11.47 -5.95
C ILE A 11 -5.50 9.94 -5.83
N GLY A 12 -4.68 9.20 -6.57
CA GLY A 12 -4.67 7.74 -6.50
C GLY A 12 -4.33 7.22 -5.10
N LEU A 13 -3.33 7.81 -4.43
CA LEU A 13 -3.01 7.49 -3.04
C LEU A 13 -4.16 7.81 -2.08
N ALA A 14 -4.87 8.92 -2.30
CA ALA A 14 -5.98 9.32 -1.44
C ALA A 14 -7.18 8.38 -1.60
N ILE A 15 -7.53 8.02 -2.84
CA ILE A 15 -8.59 7.04 -3.12
C ILE A 15 -8.21 5.68 -2.55
N GLY A 16 -6.99 5.21 -2.82
CA GLY A 16 -6.47 3.95 -2.29
C GLY A 16 -6.54 3.87 -0.78
N GLY A 17 -5.92 4.83 -0.08
CA GLY A 17 -5.95 4.85 1.38
C GLY A 17 -7.36 4.92 1.98
N ALA A 18 -8.25 5.74 1.41
CA ALA A 18 -9.61 5.89 1.93
C ALA A 18 -10.45 4.63 1.70
N PHE A 19 -10.44 4.10 0.47
CA PHE A 19 -11.29 2.95 0.11
C PHE A 19 -10.73 1.63 0.63
N GLY A 20 -9.40 1.48 0.70
CA GLY A 20 -8.75 0.34 1.33
C GLY A 20 -9.14 0.21 2.80
N LEU A 21 -9.07 1.30 3.57
CA LEU A 21 -9.54 1.32 4.96
C LEU A 21 -11.05 1.07 5.05
N ALA A 22 -11.86 1.78 4.26
CA ALA A 22 -13.31 1.61 4.30
C ALA A 22 -13.73 0.17 4.00
N GLY A 23 -13.11 -0.46 3.00
CA GLY A 23 -13.34 -1.87 2.65
C GLY A 23 -12.97 -2.82 3.79
N THR A 24 -11.87 -2.56 4.49
CA THR A 24 -11.44 -3.41 5.62
C THR A 24 -12.43 -3.40 6.80
N PHE A 25 -13.15 -2.29 7.02
CA PHE A 25 -14.01 -2.13 8.20
C PHE A 25 -15.51 -2.17 7.89
N VAL A 26 -15.92 -2.28 6.64
CA VAL A 26 -17.33 -2.44 6.28
C VAL A 26 -17.78 -3.89 6.43
N ALA A 27 -19.03 -4.09 6.85
CA ALA A 27 -19.58 -5.43 7.09
C ALA A 27 -20.10 -6.14 5.83
N SER A 28 -20.52 -5.39 4.80
CA SER A 28 -21.01 -5.98 3.54
C SER A 28 -19.84 -6.49 2.71
N ALA A 29 -19.93 -7.75 2.28
CA ALA A 29 -18.92 -8.39 1.43
C ALA A 29 -18.84 -7.70 0.06
N GLU A 30 -20.00 -7.43 -0.56
CA GLU A 30 -20.11 -6.82 -1.88
C GLU A 30 -19.51 -5.41 -1.89
N LEU A 31 -19.82 -4.61 -0.86
CA LEU A 31 -19.28 -3.27 -0.73
C LEU A 31 -17.77 -3.29 -0.44
N ARG A 32 -17.30 -4.21 0.40
CA ARG A 32 -15.87 -4.39 0.66
C ARG A 32 -15.09 -4.72 -0.60
N GLU A 33 -15.53 -5.72 -1.35
CA GLU A 33 -14.85 -6.16 -2.57
C GLU A 33 -14.82 -5.05 -3.62
N THR A 34 -15.91 -4.30 -3.72
CA THR A 34 -16.00 -3.11 -4.59
C THR A 34 -15.01 -2.03 -4.16
N LEU A 35 -14.96 -1.70 -2.87
CA LEU A 35 -14.06 -0.68 -2.33
C LEU A 35 -12.60 -1.08 -2.54
N TRP A 36 -12.24 -2.32 -2.24
CA TRP A 36 -10.89 -2.85 -2.46
C TRP A 36 -10.50 -2.89 -3.94
N ALA A 37 -11.45 -3.12 -4.86
CA ALA A 37 -11.16 -3.06 -6.29
C ALA A 37 -10.79 -1.64 -6.74
N PHE A 38 -11.54 -0.63 -6.29
CA PHE A 38 -11.23 0.76 -6.59
C PHE A 38 -9.92 1.22 -5.94
N ASP A 39 -9.68 0.81 -4.70
CA ASP A 39 -8.44 1.03 -3.97
C ASP A 39 -7.25 0.48 -4.75
N GLY A 40 -7.25 -0.82 -5.06
CA GLY A 40 -6.13 -1.47 -5.73
C GLY A 40 -5.80 -0.85 -7.09
N VAL A 41 -6.80 -0.50 -7.90
CA VAL A 41 -6.57 0.21 -9.17
C VAL A 41 -5.92 1.58 -8.94
N ALA A 42 -6.41 2.34 -7.95
CA ALA A 42 -5.89 3.66 -7.64
C ALA A 42 -4.44 3.60 -7.12
N LEU A 43 -4.11 2.62 -6.28
CA LEU A 43 -2.76 2.39 -5.77
C LEU A 43 -1.79 1.90 -6.84
N VAL A 44 -2.21 1.00 -7.73
CA VAL A 44 -1.39 0.58 -8.90
C VAL A 44 -1.00 1.80 -9.74
N VAL A 45 -1.98 2.66 -10.09
CA VAL A 45 -1.72 3.86 -10.89
C VAL A 45 -0.78 4.81 -10.16
N ALA A 46 -1.05 5.10 -8.89
CA ALA A 46 -0.25 6.04 -8.12
C ALA A 46 1.20 5.56 -7.96
N THR A 47 1.40 4.30 -7.59
CA THR A 47 2.73 3.75 -7.34
C THR A 47 3.54 3.51 -8.63
N ALA A 48 2.87 3.25 -9.76
CA ALA A 48 3.53 3.25 -11.07
C ALA A 48 4.07 4.65 -11.42
N LEU A 49 3.28 5.71 -11.21
CA LEU A 49 3.73 7.08 -11.45
C LEU A 49 4.87 7.50 -10.50
N LEU A 50 4.80 7.09 -9.23
CA LEU A 50 5.86 7.33 -8.25
C LEU A 50 7.15 6.58 -8.60
N THR A 51 7.05 5.35 -9.11
CA THR A 51 8.19 4.59 -9.64
C THR A 51 8.91 5.41 -10.70
N MET A 52 8.18 5.86 -11.72
CA MET A 52 8.75 6.67 -12.82
C MET A 52 9.35 7.97 -12.32
N LYS A 53 8.69 8.64 -11.36
CA LYS A 53 9.18 9.88 -10.75
C LYS A 53 10.52 9.67 -10.06
N TYR A 54 10.59 8.73 -9.12
CA TYR A 54 11.80 8.54 -8.31
C TYR A 54 12.95 7.95 -9.12
N GLN A 55 12.67 7.15 -10.15
CA GLN A 55 13.68 6.72 -11.11
C GLN A 55 14.29 7.91 -11.86
N ARG A 56 13.46 8.85 -12.35
CA ARG A 56 13.94 10.08 -13.04
C ARG A 56 14.73 11.00 -12.11
N LEU A 57 14.50 10.93 -10.80
CA LEU A 57 15.25 11.65 -9.78
C LEU A 57 16.55 10.93 -9.36
N GLY A 58 16.88 9.79 -9.98
CA GLY A 58 18.07 8.98 -9.66
C GLY A 58 17.98 8.26 -8.32
N ASN A 59 16.76 8.08 -7.79
CA ASN A 59 16.53 7.40 -6.53
C ASN A 59 16.01 5.97 -6.76
N ASP A 60 16.93 5.12 -7.19
CA ASP A 60 16.63 3.78 -7.68
C ASP A 60 16.05 2.87 -6.59
N CYS A 61 16.49 3.03 -5.34
CA CYS A 61 15.98 2.23 -4.22
C CYS A 61 14.51 2.54 -3.92
N VAL A 62 14.14 3.83 -3.87
CA VAL A 62 12.75 4.23 -3.68
C VAL A 62 11.89 3.85 -4.90
N ALA A 63 12.42 4.02 -6.11
CA ALA A 63 11.73 3.61 -7.33
C ALA A 63 11.46 2.10 -7.36
N ALA A 64 12.46 1.28 -7.02
CA ALA A 64 12.31 -0.16 -6.88
C ALA A 64 11.27 -0.51 -5.82
N GLY A 65 11.26 0.20 -4.69
CA GLY A 65 10.23 0.03 -3.66
C GLY A 65 8.82 0.29 -4.17
N PHE A 66 8.58 1.39 -4.90
CA PHE A 66 7.28 1.64 -5.51
C PHE A 66 6.92 0.61 -6.58
N LEU A 67 7.88 0.13 -7.37
CA LEU A 67 7.65 -0.93 -8.35
C LEU A 67 7.26 -2.25 -7.67
N THR A 68 7.91 -2.60 -6.57
CA THR A 68 7.52 -3.75 -5.74
C THR A 68 6.12 -3.55 -5.16
N PHE A 69 5.75 -2.33 -4.79
CA PHE A 69 4.41 -2.01 -4.32
C PHE A 69 3.36 -2.25 -5.42
N VAL A 70 3.60 -1.80 -6.66
CA VAL A 70 2.74 -2.09 -7.83
C VAL A 70 2.50 -3.59 -7.96
N ALA A 71 3.57 -4.39 -7.88
CA ALA A 71 3.48 -5.85 -7.99
C ALA A 71 2.66 -6.47 -6.85
N GLY A 72 2.88 -6.01 -5.61
CA GLY A 72 2.09 -6.40 -4.44
C GLY A 72 0.61 -6.07 -4.65
N GLU A 73 0.31 -4.81 -4.93
CA GLU A 73 -1.06 -4.34 -5.14
C GLU A 73 -1.80 -5.12 -6.22
N SER A 74 -1.12 -5.45 -7.31
CA SER A 74 -1.70 -6.22 -8.41
C SER A 74 -2.13 -7.63 -7.96
N LEU A 75 -1.40 -8.25 -7.04
CA LEU A 75 -1.79 -9.52 -6.44
C LEU A 75 -3.03 -9.36 -5.54
N LEU A 76 -3.07 -8.34 -4.66
CA LEU A 76 -4.26 -8.08 -3.85
C LEU A 76 -5.49 -7.87 -4.74
N LEU A 77 -5.37 -6.97 -5.73
CA LEU A 77 -6.43 -6.64 -6.68
C LEU A 77 -6.97 -7.89 -7.40
N SER A 78 -6.07 -8.80 -7.81
CA SER A 78 -6.47 -10.05 -8.49
C SER A 78 -7.32 -10.99 -7.62
N GLY A 79 -7.21 -10.86 -6.29
CA GLY A 79 -7.95 -11.68 -5.34
C GLY A 79 -9.30 -11.11 -4.92
N ASN A 80 -9.56 -9.81 -5.12
CA ASN A 80 -10.71 -9.14 -4.52
C ASN A 80 -12.05 -9.79 -4.89
N ALA A 81 -12.23 -10.22 -6.14
CA ALA A 81 -13.46 -10.84 -6.61
C ALA A 81 -13.65 -12.31 -6.15
N ALA A 82 -12.63 -12.92 -5.52
CA ALA A 82 -12.71 -14.29 -5.02
C ALA A 82 -13.38 -14.39 -3.64
N GLY A 83 -13.59 -13.27 -2.95
CA GLY A 83 -14.03 -13.24 -1.56
C GLY A 83 -12.90 -13.46 -0.55
N LEU A 84 -13.17 -13.25 0.74
CA LEU A 84 -12.13 -13.24 1.80
C LEU A 84 -11.30 -14.51 1.86
N GLU A 85 -11.94 -15.66 1.99
CA GLU A 85 -11.27 -16.93 2.23
C GLU A 85 -10.45 -17.36 1.01
N ALA A 86 -11.03 -17.24 -0.19
CA ALA A 86 -10.37 -17.66 -1.42
C ALA A 86 -9.26 -16.68 -1.87
N SER A 87 -9.30 -15.42 -1.41
CA SER A 87 -8.26 -14.42 -1.70
C SER A 87 -7.00 -14.58 -0.83
N VAL A 88 -7.01 -15.45 0.20
CA VAL A 88 -5.88 -15.59 1.12
C VAL A 88 -4.52 -15.79 0.41
N PRO A 89 -4.37 -16.66 -0.61
CA PRO A 89 -3.09 -16.84 -1.27
C PRO A 89 -2.56 -15.57 -1.96
N SER A 90 -3.42 -14.86 -2.70
CA SER A 90 -3.04 -13.63 -3.40
C SER A 90 -2.83 -12.48 -2.41
N TYR A 91 -3.63 -12.43 -1.34
CA TYR A 91 -3.48 -11.49 -0.25
C TYR A 91 -2.14 -11.65 0.44
N VAL A 92 -1.76 -12.86 0.88
CA VAL A 92 -0.49 -13.13 1.55
C VAL A 92 0.69 -12.77 0.66
N GLY A 93 0.66 -13.16 -0.62
CA GLY A 93 1.69 -12.75 -1.59
C GLY A 93 1.76 -11.23 -1.74
N GLY A 94 0.60 -10.59 -1.82
CA GLY A 94 0.45 -9.15 -1.90
C GLY A 94 1.04 -8.38 -0.72
N ILE A 95 0.63 -8.70 0.50
CA ILE A 95 1.13 -8.01 1.71
C ILE A 95 2.60 -8.33 2.00
N SER A 96 3.12 -9.48 1.52
CA SER A 96 4.56 -9.78 1.55
C SER A 96 5.34 -8.78 0.70
N LEU A 97 4.87 -8.51 -0.52
CA LEU A 97 5.48 -7.53 -1.41
C LEU A 97 5.29 -6.10 -0.91
N TRP A 98 4.14 -5.75 -0.32
CA TRP A 98 3.97 -4.47 0.37
C TRP A 98 4.99 -4.30 1.50
N ALA A 99 5.20 -5.30 2.35
CA ALA A 99 6.16 -5.21 3.43
C ALA A 99 7.59 -4.93 2.91
N ALA A 100 8.03 -5.66 1.88
CA ALA A 100 9.32 -5.43 1.24
C ALA A 100 9.41 -4.04 0.58
N ALA A 101 8.35 -3.64 -0.16
CA ALA A 101 8.25 -2.33 -0.79
C ALA A 101 8.39 -1.19 0.21
N LEU A 102 7.67 -1.26 1.33
CA LEU A 102 7.69 -0.25 2.38
C LEU A 102 9.08 -0.10 3.01
N VAL A 103 9.82 -1.21 3.17
CA VAL A 103 11.23 -1.17 3.61
C VAL A 103 12.10 -0.44 2.59
N LEU A 104 11.99 -0.78 1.30
CA LEU A 104 12.76 -0.14 0.22
C LEU A 104 12.46 1.36 0.11
N ILE A 105 11.20 1.77 0.25
CA ILE A 105 10.78 3.17 0.20
C ILE A 105 11.26 3.93 1.46
N SER A 106 11.23 3.28 2.63
CA SER A 106 11.48 3.93 3.92
C SER A 106 12.94 3.89 4.36
N ALA A 107 13.78 3.03 3.79
CA ALA A 107 15.20 2.93 4.16
C ALA A 107 16.02 4.17 3.74
N PRO A 108 15.92 4.69 2.50
CA PRO A 108 16.64 5.89 2.09
C PRO A 108 16.13 7.16 2.77
N ASN A 109 17.01 8.17 2.91
CA ASN A 109 16.65 9.46 3.52
C ASN A 109 15.98 10.41 2.51
N THR A 110 14.95 9.93 1.82
CA THR A 110 14.21 10.67 0.78
C THR A 110 12.95 11.32 1.33
N PHE A 111 12.23 10.58 2.18
CA PHE A 111 11.03 11.05 2.86
C PHE A 111 11.38 11.53 4.28
N ALA A 112 10.51 12.37 4.85
CA ALA A 112 10.67 12.82 6.22
C ALA A 112 10.66 11.64 7.20
N LEU A 113 11.39 11.77 8.33
CA LEU A 113 11.57 10.67 9.29
C LEU A 113 10.25 10.04 9.73
N TRP A 114 9.23 10.85 10.05
CA TRP A 114 7.94 10.33 10.50
C TRP A 114 7.26 9.44 9.45
N MET A 115 7.38 9.77 8.16
CA MET A 115 6.80 9.00 7.04
C MET A 115 7.50 7.65 6.90
N ARG A 116 8.82 7.64 7.11
CA ARG A 116 9.64 6.43 7.09
C ARG A 116 9.29 5.53 8.27
N LEU A 117 9.07 6.11 9.45
CA LEU A 117 8.67 5.37 10.65
C LEU A 117 7.29 4.70 10.47
N THR A 118 6.29 5.42 9.96
CA THR A 118 4.97 4.81 9.68
C THR A 118 5.07 3.70 8.64
N GLY A 119 5.91 3.87 7.61
CA GLY A 119 6.16 2.85 6.60
C GLY A 119 6.82 1.59 7.19
N PHE A 120 7.82 1.75 8.05
CA PHE A 120 8.46 0.63 8.74
C PHE A 120 7.52 -0.10 9.69
N ILE A 121 6.70 0.63 10.46
CA ILE A 121 5.72 0.00 11.36
C ILE A 121 4.73 -0.83 10.54
N ALA A 122 4.17 -0.29 9.46
CA ALA A 122 3.28 -1.03 8.57
C ALA A 122 3.98 -2.28 7.99
N ALA A 123 5.22 -2.14 7.52
CA ALA A 123 6.01 -3.24 6.98
C ALA A 123 6.18 -4.39 7.99
N VAL A 124 6.52 -4.07 9.24
CA VAL A 124 6.68 -5.07 10.31
C VAL A 124 5.35 -5.78 10.60
N LEU A 125 4.25 -5.04 10.72
CA LEU A 125 2.94 -5.62 11.01
C LEU A 125 2.48 -6.57 9.90
N PHE A 126 2.68 -6.21 8.63
CA PHE A 126 2.39 -7.09 7.50
C PHE A 126 3.32 -8.29 7.43
N ALA A 127 4.63 -8.11 7.65
CA ALA A 127 5.59 -9.21 7.67
C ALA A 127 5.28 -10.24 8.76
N VAL A 128 4.91 -9.79 9.96
CA VAL A 128 4.45 -10.68 11.05
C VAL A 128 3.18 -11.42 10.63
N SER A 129 2.21 -10.72 10.02
CA SER A 129 0.96 -11.34 9.55
C SER A 129 1.22 -12.44 8.51
N VAL A 130 2.11 -12.18 7.54
CA VAL A 130 2.58 -13.18 6.57
C VAL A 130 3.19 -14.38 7.29
N GLY A 131 4.11 -14.14 8.23
CA GLY A 131 4.74 -15.21 9.01
C GLY A 131 3.73 -16.07 9.75
N MET A 132 2.69 -15.46 10.35
CA MET A 132 1.62 -16.17 11.02
C MET A 132 0.82 -17.05 10.06
N VAL A 133 0.45 -16.53 8.87
CA VAL A 133 -0.32 -17.32 7.88
C VAL A 133 0.51 -18.50 7.36
N LEU A 134 1.80 -18.27 7.05
CA LEU A 134 2.71 -19.33 6.61
C LEU A 134 2.94 -20.39 7.71
N TRP A 135 2.74 -20.03 8.97
CA TRP A 135 2.78 -20.94 10.11
C TRP A 135 1.41 -21.55 10.47
N GLY A 136 0.41 -21.41 9.58
CA GLY A 136 -0.89 -22.05 9.70
C GLY A 136 -1.96 -21.25 10.44
N ALA A 137 -1.72 -19.99 10.80
CA ALA A 137 -2.77 -19.14 11.36
C ALA A 137 -3.78 -18.75 10.26
N PRO A 138 -5.10 -18.93 10.49
CA PRO A 138 -6.13 -18.62 9.49
C PRO A 138 -6.47 -17.12 9.49
N LEU A 139 -5.48 -16.26 9.21
CA LEU A 139 -5.71 -14.82 9.15
C LEU A 139 -6.33 -14.43 7.81
N LEU A 140 -7.38 -13.63 7.90
CA LEU A 140 -8.05 -12.98 6.78
C LEU A 140 -7.59 -11.51 6.69
N PRO A 141 -7.79 -10.84 5.55
CA PRO A 141 -7.46 -9.41 5.41
C PRO A 141 -8.11 -8.51 6.48
N THR A 142 -9.25 -8.92 7.03
CA THR A 142 -9.99 -8.17 8.06
C THR A 142 -9.74 -8.68 9.48
N SER A 143 -8.83 -9.64 9.69
CA SER A 143 -8.55 -10.21 11.01
C SER A 143 -7.95 -9.16 11.96
N SER A 144 -8.37 -9.25 13.23
CA SER A 144 -7.94 -8.37 14.31
C SER A 144 -7.17 -9.16 15.37
N PRO A 145 -6.04 -8.64 15.92
CA PRO A 145 -5.48 -7.32 15.62
C PRO A 145 -4.65 -7.29 14.32
N LEU A 146 -4.13 -8.44 13.88
CA LEU A 146 -3.33 -8.56 12.66
C LEU A 146 -4.12 -9.32 11.59
N PRO A 147 -4.12 -8.85 10.34
CA PRO A 147 -3.32 -7.74 9.78
C PRO A 147 -3.96 -6.34 9.94
N ALA A 148 -5.18 -6.22 10.47
CA ALA A 148 -5.96 -4.98 10.46
C ALA A 148 -5.24 -3.76 11.05
N ALA A 149 -4.39 -3.94 12.07
CA ALA A 149 -3.61 -2.87 12.69
C ALA A 149 -2.56 -2.24 11.75
N GLY A 150 -2.15 -2.92 10.67
CA GLY A 150 -1.17 -2.40 9.71
C GLY A 150 -1.72 -1.30 8.79
N TYR A 151 -3.00 -1.37 8.43
CA TYR A 151 -3.61 -0.45 7.45
C TYR A 151 -3.61 1.01 7.88
N PRO A 152 -3.90 1.39 9.15
CA PRO A 152 -3.78 2.77 9.57
C PRO A 152 -2.38 3.35 9.38
N PHE A 153 -1.32 2.58 9.65
CA PHE A 153 0.06 3.02 9.44
C PHE A 153 0.41 3.13 7.95
N LEU A 154 -0.12 2.23 7.13
CA LEU A 154 -0.01 2.31 5.68
C LEU A 154 -0.66 3.61 5.15
N VAL A 155 -1.87 3.93 5.60
CA VAL A 155 -2.56 5.15 5.18
C VAL A 155 -1.89 6.41 5.69
N LEU A 156 -1.35 6.43 6.92
CA LEU A 156 -0.51 7.53 7.39
C LEU A 156 0.72 7.73 6.50
N THR A 157 1.30 6.63 6.00
CA THR A 157 2.42 6.68 5.04
C THR A 157 1.97 7.29 3.71
N PHE A 158 0.79 6.91 3.19
CA PHE A 158 0.21 7.53 1.99
C PHE A 158 -0.04 9.02 2.15
N ILE A 159 -0.56 9.44 3.31
CA ILE A 159 -0.71 10.88 3.65
C ILE A 159 0.64 11.59 3.58
N GLY A 160 1.71 10.96 4.06
CA GLY A 160 3.07 11.49 3.95
C GLY A 160 3.57 11.64 2.51
N TRP A 161 3.30 10.64 1.67
CA TRP A 161 3.64 10.69 0.25
C TRP A 161 2.83 11.77 -0.49
N ILE A 162 1.52 11.86 -0.26
CA ILE A 162 0.66 12.94 -0.77
C ILE A 162 1.22 14.29 -0.36
N TRP A 163 1.52 14.48 0.93
CA TRP A 163 2.11 15.72 1.43
C TRP A 163 3.41 16.07 0.69
N THR A 164 4.25 15.09 0.40
CA THR A 164 5.50 15.26 -0.36
C THR A 164 5.25 15.69 -1.81
N LEU A 165 4.26 15.09 -2.48
CA LEU A 165 3.85 15.47 -3.83
C LEU A 165 3.22 16.86 -3.90
N MET A 166 2.54 17.27 -2.82
CA MET A 166 1.80 18.53 -2.78
C MET A 166 2.66 19.71 -2.32
N LYS A 167 3.86 19.50 -1.78
CA LYS A 167 4.75 20.62 -1.45
C LYS A 167 5.14 21.41 -2.70
N PRO A 168 5.13 22.76 -2.66
CA PRO A 168 5.74 23.57 -3.69
C PRO A 168 7.23 23.24 -3.80
N GLU A 169 7.74 23.13 -5.03
CA GLU A 169 9.18 23.15 -5.28
C GLU A 169 9.72 24.48 -4.74
N ARG A 170 10.73 24.42 -3.86
CA ARG A 170 11.45 25.60 -3.39
C ARG A 170 12.47 26.05 -4.42
#